data_AF-E9J6V7-F1
#
_entry.id   AF-E9J6V7-F1
#
_cell.length_a   1.000
_cell.length_b   1.000
_cell.length_c   1.000
_cell.angle_alpha   90.00
_cell.angle_beta   90.00
_cell.angle_gamma   90.00
#
_symmetry.space_group_name_H-M   'P 1'
#
loop_
_entity.id
_entity.type
_entity.pdbx_description
1 polymer ?
#
loop_
_entity_poly.entity_id
_entity_poly.type
_entity_poly.pdbx_seq_one_letter_code
_entity_poly.pdbx_strand_id
1 'polypeptide(L)'
;MILPSVFNDTKKKELASLAINEMWRKILKLKDFNGKQIFSNLKLLVEAVFSLPHSNAVAEQIFSIVTDVKNKKRNRLSKETLSAICIVRSSFQAEIA
;
A
#
# COMPACT_ATOMS: atom_id res chain seq x y z
N MET A 1 18.51 -9.26 -3.48
CA MET A 1 17.17 -9.62 -3.96
C MET A 1 17.30 -10.75 -4.96
N ILE A 2 16.65 -11.90 -4.71
CA ILE A 2 16.69 -13.04 -5.63
C ILE A 2 15.63 -12.80 -6.71
N LEU A 3 16.06 -12.33 -7.88
CA LEU A 3 15.19 -12.16 -9.05
C LEU A 3 15.05 -13.50 -9.79
N PRO A 4 13.89 -13.79 -10.40
CA PRO A 4 13.69 -15.00 -11.20
C PRO A 4 14.80 -15.21 -12.22
N SER A 5 15.20 -16.47 -12.45
CA SER A 5 16.23 -16.86 -13.44
C SER A 5 15.88 -16.45 -14.88
N VAL A 6 14.61 -16.09 -15.13
CA VAL A 6 14.09 -15.56 -16.39
C VAL A 6 14.75 -14.23 -16.78
N PHE A 7 15.32 -13.48 -15.83
CA PHE A 7 15.99 -12.22 -16.11
C PHE A 7 17.48 -12.41 -16.40
N ASN A 8 17.94 -11.83 -17.51
CA ASN A 8 19.37 -11.76 -17.82
C ASN A 8 20.08 -10.78 -16.87
N ASP A 9 21.40 -10.88 -16.71
CA ASP A 9 22.12 -10.13 -15.67
C ASP A 9 22.09 -8.61 -15.87
N THR A 10 22.05 -8.15 -17.12
CA THR A 10 21.83 -6.72 -17.44
C THR A 10 20.46 -6.25 -16.96
N LYS A 11 19.40 -7.03 -17.22
CA LYS A 11 18.04 -6.71 -16.78
C LYS A 11 17.90 -6.75 -15.27
N LYS A 12 18.60 -7.65 -14.59
CA LYS A 12 18.64 -7.68 -13.11
C LYS A 12 19.26 -6.40 -12.55
N LYS A 13 20.36 -5.91 -13.14
CA LYS A 13 20.98 -4.63 -12.74
C LYS A 13 20.04 -3.46 -12.98
N GLU A 14 19.38 -3.39 -14.14
CA GLU A 14 18.39 -2.36 -14.44
C GLU A 14 17.22 -2.38 -13.44
N LEU A 15 16.65 -3.56 -13.17
CA LEU A 15 15.55 -3.71 -12.22
C LEU A 15 15.96 -3.33 -10.80
N ALA A 16 17.18 -3.68 -10.38
CA ALA A 16 17.71 -3.33 -9.06
C ALA A 16 17.98 -1.84 -8.87
N SER A 17 18.16 -1.09 -9.96
CA SER A 17 18.36 0.37 -9.91
C SER A 17 17.06 1.18 -9.75
N LEU A 18 15.90 0.55 -9.94
CA LEU A 18 14.60 1.22 -9.87
C LEU A 18 14.04 1.24 -8.44
N ALA A 19 13.13 2.18 -8.19
CA ALA A 19 12.32 2.17 -6.97
C ALA A 19 11.51 0.87 -6.89
N ILE A 20 11.30 0.35 -5.67
CA ILE A 20 10.67 -0.97 -5.47
C ILE A 20 9.29 -1.09 -6.16
N ASN A 21 8.51 -0.02 -6.13
CA ASN A 21 7.19 0.04 -6.78
C ASN A 21 7.29 -0.05 -8.32
N GLU A 22 8.25 0.66 -8.90
CA GLU A 22 8.47 0.67 -10.36
C GLU A 22 9.04 -0.65 -10.86
N MET A 23 9.97 -1.23 -10.09
CA MET A 23 10.52 -2.55 -10.35
C MET A 23 9.41 -3.61 -10.39
N TRP A 24 8.59 -3.68 -9.34
CA TRP A 24 7.48 -4.65 -9.29
C TRP A 24 6.43 -4.37 -10.38
N ARG A 25 6.11 -3.10 -10.68
CA ARG A 25 5.24 -2.76 -11.82
C ARG A 25 5.78 -3.29 -13.15
N LYS A 26 7.08 -3.21 -13.40
CA LYS A 26 7.69 -3.76 -14.62
C LYS A 26 7.64 -5.28 -14.64
N ILE A 27 7.97 -5.95 -13.53
CA ILE A 27 7.94 -7.42 -13.42
C ILE A 27 6.53 -7.96 -13.65
N LEU A 28 5.50 -7.34 -13.05
CA LEU A 28 4.12 -7.80 -13.12
C LEU A 28 3.43 -7.49 -14.46
N LYS A 29 3.97 -6.55 -15.24
CA LYS A 29 3.48 -6.26 -16.61
C LYS A 29 3.97 -7.26 -17.66
N LEU A 30 4.92 -8.14 -17.32
CA LEU A 30 5.45 -9.11 -18.27
C LEU A 30 4.37 -10.12 -18.69
N LYS A 31 4.30 -10.33 -20.00
CA LYS A 31 3.41 -11.28 -20.66
C LYS A 31 4.25 -12.30 -21.41
N ASP A 32 3.75 -13.53 -21.48
CA ASP A 32 4.35 -14.56 -22.34
C ASP A 32 4.01 -14.31 -23.82
N PHE A 33 4.48 -15.21 -24.69
CA PHE A 33 4.23 -15.15 -26.13
C PHE A 33 2.74 -15.27 -26.51
N ASN A 34 1.91 -15.85 -25.64
CA ASN A 34 0.46 -15.96 -25.78
C ASN A 34 -0.27 -14.73 -25.18
N GLY A 35 0.46 -13.71 -24.71
CA GLY A 35 -0.11 -12.51 -24.12
C GLY A 35 -0.63 -12.69 -22.69
N LYS A 36 -0.40 -13.86 -22.07
CA LYS A 36 -0.84 -14.14 -20.70
C LYS A 36 0.19 -13.60 -19.71
N GLN A 37 -0.28 -13.05 -18.60
CA GLN A 37 0.60 -12.53 -17.56
C GLN A 37 1.45 -13.68 -16.96
N ILE A 38 2.77 -13.53 -16.98
CA ILE A 38 3.70 -14.60 -16.57
C ILE A 38 3.56 -14.91 -15.07
N PHE A 39 3.30 -13.87 -14.28
CA PHE A 39 3.37 -13.91 -12.83
C PHE A 39 2.02 -13.59 -12.18
N SER A 40 0.93 -14.26 -12.60
CA SER A 40 -0.44 -13.94 -12.13
C SER A 40 -0.62 -14.09 -10.62
N ASN A 41 -0.10 -15.17 -10.01
CA ASN A 41 -0.24 -15.40 -8.57
C ASN A 41 0.67 -14.48 -7.76
N LEU A 42 1.87 -14.22 -8.27
CA LEU A 42 2.81 -13.29 -7.67
C LEU A 42 2.28 -11.85 -7.74
N LYS A 43 1.56 -11.48 -8.80
CA LYS A 43 0.85 -10.20 -8.89
C LYS A 43 -0.08 -10.01 -7.70
N LEU A 44 -0.96 -10.99 -7.44
CA LEU A 44 -1.89 -10.92 -6.32
C LEU A 44 -1.16 -10.78 -4.98
N LEU A 45 -0.08 -11.53 -4.78
CA LEU A 45 0.72 -11.46 -3.55
C LEU A 45 1.37 -10.08 -3.37
N VAL A 46 1.99 -9.55 -4.43
CA VAL A 46 2.67 -8.25 -4.38
C VAL A 46 1.68 -7.10 -4.19
N GLU A 47 0.52 -7.17 -4.85
CA GLU A 47 -0.57 -6.20 -4.64
C GLU A 47 -1.08 -6.26 -3.20
N ALA A 48 -1.26 -7.46 -2.63
CA ALA A 48 -1.64 -7.61 -1.23
C ALA A 48 -0.58 -7.03 -0.28
N VAL A 49 0.70 -7.33 -0.50
CA VAL A 49 1.80 -6.77 0.31
C VAL A 49 1.87 -5.26 0.21
N PHE A 50 1.68 -4.67 -0.98
CA PHE A 50 1.67 -3.22 -1.15
C PHE A 50 0.41 -2.53 -0.63
N SER A 51 -0.69 -3.28 -0.44
CA SER A 51 -1.88 -2.77 0.25
C SER A 51 -1.68 -2.66 1.77
N LEU A 52 -0.65 -3.31 2.31
CA LEU A 52 -0.34 -3.20 3.73
C LEU A 52 0.33 -1.85 4.01
N PRO A 53 -0.09 -1.14 5.07
CA PRO A 53 0.57 0.09 5.47
C PRO A 53 2.03 -0.20 5.83
N HIS A 54 2.95 0.47 5.14
CA HIS A 54 4.40 0.28 5.30
C HIS A 54 4.91 0.75 6.68
N SER A 55 4.10 1.45 7.48
CA SER A 55 4.50 2.00 8.77
C SER A 55 3.33 2.11 9.75
N ASN A 56 3.65 2.05 11.04
CA ASN A 56 2.74 2.39 12.13
C ASN A 56 2.28 3.86 12.10
N ALA A 57 2.92 4.71 11.29
CA ALA A 57 2.55 6.12 11.12
C ALA A 57 1.06 6.32 10.74
N VAL A 58 0.47 5.41 9.97
CA VAL A 58 -0.97 5.45 9.64
C VAL A 58 -1.83 5.19 10.88
N ALA A 59 -1.43 4.23 11.72
CA ALA A 59 -2.11 3.97 12.99
C ALA A 59 -1.94 5.17 13.96
N GLU A 60 -0.75 5.74 14.04
CA GLU A 60 -0.47 6.94 14.85
C GLU A 60 -1.27 8.17 14.39
N GLN A 61 -1.48 8.33 13.08
CA GLN A 61 -2.38 9.36 12.55
C GLN A 61 -3.82 9.16 13.01
N ILE A 62 -4.33 7.93 12.95
CA ILE A 62 -5.66 7.57 13.46
C ILE A 62 -5.75 7.85 14.97
N PHE A 63 -4.75 7.46 15.75
CA PHE A 63 -4.71 7.73 17.19
C PHE A 63 -4.68 9.23 17.52
N SER A 64 -4.00 10.03 16.71
CA SER A 64 -4.01 11.49 16.83
C SER A 64 -5.41 12.07 16.58
N ILE A 65 -6.08 11.64 15.49
CA ILE A 65 -7.46 12.05 15.18
C ILE A 65 -8.41 11.68 16.33
N VAL A 66 -8.30 10.44 16.84
CA VAL A 66 -9.10 9.96 17.97
C VAL A 66 -8.86 10.80 19.22
N THR A 67 -7.60 11.14 19.52
CA THR A 67 -7.23 11.98 20.67
C THR A 67 -7.80 13.39 20.55
N ASP A 68 -7.71 14.01 19.37
CA ASP A 68 -8.24 15.34 19.11
C ASP A 68 -9.78 15.40 19.22
N VAL A 69 -10.47 14.40 18.67
CA VAL A 69 -11.94 14.32 18.72
C VAL A 69 -12.43 14.04 20.13
N LYS A 70 -11.74 13.17 20.89
CA LYS A 70 -12.14 12.77 22.24
C LYS A 70 -11.82 13.82 23.31
N ASN A 71 -10.65 14.45 23.26
CA ASN A 71 -10.13 15.23 24.39
C ASN A 71 -10.02 16.74 24.15
N LYS A 72 -9.86 17.21 22.89
CA LYS A 72 -9.56 18.64 22.63
C LYS A 72 -10.74 19.48 22.15
N LYS A 73 -11.64 18.94 21.33
CA LYS A 73 -12.74 19.72 20.73
C LYS A 73 -14.15 19.34 21.21
N ARG A 74 -14.38 18.09 21.68
CA ARG A 74 -15.71 17.57 22.01
C ARG A 74 -15.63 16.56 23.16
N ASN A 75 -15.73 17.02 24.40
CA ASN A 75 -15.85 16.12 25.54
C ASN A 75 -17.18 15.35 25.43
N ARG A 76 -17.15 14.01 25.51
CA ARG A 76 -18.33 13.12 25.69
C ARG A 76 -19.07 12.62 24.43
N LEU A 77 -18.37 12.39 23.32
CA LEU A 77 -18.92 11.62 22.19
C LEU A 77 -19.01 10.12 22.51
N SER A 78 -20.08 9.46 22.03
CA SER A 78 -20.20 8.01 22.13
C SER A 78 -19.14 7.30 21.26
N LYS A 79 -18.83 6.04 21.56
CA LYS A 79 -17.82 5.27 20.80
C LYS A 79 -18.22 5.09 19.33
N GLU A 80 -19.51 4.94 19.09
CA GLU A 80 -20.11 4.78 17.75
C GLU A 80 -19.94 6.07 16.94
N THR A 81 -20.19 7.22 17.57
CA THR A 81 -20.01 8.54 16.94
C THR A 81 -18.54 8.82 16.64
N LEU A 82 -17.64 8.45 17.56
CA LEU A 82 -16.19 8.57 17.37
C LEU A 82 -15.70 7.69 16.21
N SER A 83 -16.20 6.45 16.11
CA SER A 83 -15.88 5.54 15.02
C SER A 83 -16.36 6.08 13.66
N ALA A 84 -17.61 6.57 13.60
CA ALA A 84 -18.15 7.17 12.38
C ALA A 84 -17.33 8.39 11.92
N ILE A 85 -16.95 9.29 12.84
CA ILE A 85 -16.10 10.45 12.52
C ILE A 85 -14.73 10.02 12.01
N CYS A 86 -14.14 8.98 12.61
CA CYS A 86 -12.85 8.47 12.17
C CYS A 86 -12.92 7.91 10.75
N ILE A 87 -13.93 7.08 10.45
CA ILE A 87 -14.14 6.50 9.11
C ILE A 87 -14.29 7.61 8.07
N VAL A 88 -15.15 8.60 8.33
CA VAL A 88 -15.40 9.72 7.41
C VAL A 88 -14.15 10.57 7.21
N ARG A 89 -13.38 10.88 8.27
CA ARG A 89 -12.13 11.64 8.11
C ARG A 89 -11.07 10.87 7.35
N SER A 90 -10.94 9.57 7.61
CA SER A 90 -9.99 8.71 6.92
C SER A 90 -10.34 8.53 5.44
N SER A 91 -11.63 8.47 5.07
CA SER A 91 -12.03 8.38 3.66
C SER A 91 -11.62 9.62 2.86
N PHE A 92 -11.80 10.83 3.42
CA PHE A 92 -11.35 12.06 2.75
C PHE A 92 -9.83 12.18 2.66
N GLN A 93 -9.08 11.60 3.60
CA GLN A 93 -7.61 11.59 3.54
C GLN A 93 -7.07 10.61 2.49
N ALA A 94 -7.79 9.50 2.23
CA ALA A 94 -7.42 8.51 1.22
C ALA A 94 -7.63 9.01 -0.22
N GLU A 95 -8.52 9.98 -0.45
CA GLU A 95 -8.76 10.56 -1.78
C GLU A 95 -7.70 11.61 -2.19
N ILE A 96 -6.89 12.09 -1.25
CA ILE A 96 -5.91 13.16 -1.45
C ILE A 96 -4.46 12.62 -1.51
N ALA A 97 -4.23 11.35 -1.13
CA ALA A 97 -2.94 10.68 -1.10
C ALA A 97 -2.72 9.76 -2.31
#